data_AF-A0A117MAY1-F1
#
_entry.id   AF-A0A117MAY1-F1
#
_cell.length_a   1.000
_cell.length_b   1.000
_cell.length_c   1.000
_cell.angle_alpha   90.00
_cell.angle_beta   90.00
_cell.angle_gamma   90.00
#
_symmetry.space_group_name_H-M   'P 1'
#
loop_
_entity.id
_entity.type
_entity.pdbx_description
1 polymer ?
#
loop_
_entity_poly.entity_id
_entity_poly.type
_entity_poly.pdbx_seq_one_letter_code
_entity_poly.pdbx_strand_id
1 'polypeptide(L)'
;MRKTLNEYHCDFHIHSCLSPCADITMTPGVVARKLSEKGVDWIAITDHNSTMNARSFGVRLKREGIRVIPGIEVHSSDDVHVLGYFFDLDSAESFSGWLYKKIPDVSVDPEVFGYQIYVNEEDQFTGIEEKWLGQPVSLNTSQVIDALKDAGALAVYAHIDRSMGVVYQLGGLGEDSFPADIEVAFERNYETYSDCRRYFVWHSSDSHSPNTLAPAMKIRCESRTLQKLIEAVHSCDRERKTIIWG
;
A
#
# COMPACT_ATOMS: atom_id res chain seq x y z
N MET A 1 -23.71 20.69 -14.06
CA MET A 1 -23.62 19.35 -14.68
C MET A 1 -23.23 18.35 -13.61
N ARG A 2 -23.98 17.25 -13.41
CA ARG A 2 -23.51 16.14 -12.56
C ARG A 2 -22.29 15.53 -13.24
N LYS A 3 -21.15 15.45 -12.54
CA LYS A 3 -19.96 14.79 -13.08
C LYS A 3 -20.24 13.29 -13.22
N THR A 4 -19.87 12.70 -14.35
CA THR A 4 -20.01 11.25 -14.59
C THR A 4 -18.98 10.50 -13.74
N LEU A 5 -19.43 9.51 -12.97
CA LEU A 5 -18.56 8.63 -12.20
C LEU A 5 -18.26 7.37 -13.01
N ASN A 6 -16.99 6.98 -13.07
CA ASN A 6 -16.55 5.71 -13.65
C ASN A 6 -16.28 4.70 -12.52
N GLU A 7 -16.52 3.42 -12.76
CA GLU A 7 -16.16 2.34 -11.84
C GLU A 7 -14.77 1.80 -12.19
N TYR A 8 -13.92 1.62 -11.18
CA TYR A 8 -12.57 1.08 -11.31
C TYR A 8 -12.37 -0.08 -10.35
N HIS A 9 -11.80 -1.17 -10.84
CA HIS A 9 -11.35 -2.31 -10.03
C HIS A 9 -9.95 -2.04 -9.48
N CYS A 10 -9.78 -2.17 -8.17
CA CYS A 10 -8.62 -1.62 -7.48
C CYS A 10 -8.01 -2.58 -6.44
N ASP A 11 -6.72 -2.39 -6.17
CA ASP A 11 -5.99 -3.03 -5.07
C ASP A 11 -4.83 -2.13 -4.60
N PHE A 12 -4.91 -1.59 -3.38
CA PHE A 12 -4.03 -0.51 -2.92
C PHE A 12 -2.95 -0.98 -1.95
N HIS A 13 -2.82 -2.29 -1.70
CA HIS A 13 -1.75 -2.86 -0.87
C HIS A 13 -1.18 -4.07 -1.59
N ILE A 14 -0.14 -3.86 -2.40
CA ILE A 14 0.61 -4.93 -3.06
C ILE A 14 2.11 -4.66 -2.98
N HIS A 15 2.88 -5.74 -2.85
CA HIS A 15 4.34 -5.69 -2.77
C HIS A 15 4.97 -5.96 -4.13
N SER A 16 6.16 -5.42 -4.36
CA SER A 16 7.04 -5.83 -5.45
C SER A 16 8.13 -6.75 -4.94
N CYS A 17 8.96 -7.24 -5.86
CA CYS A 17 10.18 -8.00 -5.54
C CYS A 17 11.23 -7.22 -4.70
N LEU A 18 10.97 -5.95 -4.35
CA LEU A 18 11.79 -5.21 -3.39
C LEU A 18 11.46 -5.56 -1.93
N SER A 19 10.22 -5.97 -1.65
CA SER A 19 9.88 -6.45 -0.31
C SER A 19 10.46 -7.86 -0.09
N PRO A 20 11.18 -8.11 1.01
CA PRO A 20 11.89 -9.37 1.23
C PRO A 20 10.96 -10.59 1.32
N CYS A 21 9.73 -10.40 1.77
CA CYS A 21 8.70 -11.42 1.88
C CYS A 21 7.94 -11.68 0.57
N ALA A 22 8.17 -10.89 -0.48
CA ALA A 22 7.50 -11.05 -1.76
C ALA A 22 8.27 -12.00 -2.69
N ASP A 23 7.53 -12.66 -3.58
CA ASP A 23 8.09 -13.50 -4.61
C ASP A 23 8.99 -12.65 -5.54
N ILE A 24 10.17 -13.16 -5.88
CA ILE A 24 11.12 -12.48 -6.78
C ILE A 24 10.52 -12.21 -8.18
N THR A 25 9.45 -12.91 -8.54
CA THR A 25 8.69 -12.72 -9.78
C THR A 25 7.65 -11.61 -9.71
N MET A 26 7.51 -10.90 -8.58
CA MET A 26 6.75 -9.65 -8.46
C MET A 26 7.50 -8.50 -9.16
N THR A 27 7.76 -8.65 -10.46
CA THR A 27 8.37 -7.67 -11.34
C THR A 27 7.30 -6.88 -12.11
N PRO A 28 7.60 -5.65 -12.58
CA PRO A 28 6.64 -4.80 -13.27
C PRO A 28 5.85 -5.49 -14.40
N GLY A 29 6.52 -6.25 -15.27
CA GLY A 29 5.92 -6.91 -16.42
C GLY A 29 5.06 -8.12 -16.05
N VAL A 30 5.45 -8.90 -15.05
CA VAL A 30 4.64 -10.01 -14.52
C VAL A 30 3.38 -9.47 -13.86
N VAL A 31 3.52 -8.47 -12.98
CA VAL A 31 2.40 -7.85 -12.28
C VAL A 31 1.45 -7.18 -13.27
N ALA A 32 1.97 -6.42 -14.25
CA ALA A 32 1.16 -5.79 -15.29
C ALA A 32 0.30 -6.81 -16.06
N ARG A 33 0.90 -7.93 -16.48
CA ARG A 33 0.17 -9.02 -17.16
C ARG A 33 -0.92 -9.61 -16.27
N LYS A 34 -0.60 -9.97 -15.03
CA LYS A 34 -1.55 -10.59 -14.09
C LYS A 34 -2.73 -9.68 -13.76
N LEU A 35 -2.46 -8.40 -13.50
CA LEU A 35 -3.49 -7.42 -13.20
C LEU A 35 -4.39 -7.15 -14.42
N SER A 36 -3.81 -7.09 -15.62
CA SER A 36 -4.58 -6.95 -16.86
C SER A 36 -5.48 -8.17 -17.12
N GLU A 37 -4.99 -9.39 -16.89
CA GLU A 37 -5.78 -10.63 -16.99
C GLU A 37 -6.99 -10.63 -16.04
N LYS A 38 -6.85 -9.97 -14.88
CA LYS A 38 -7.90 -9.87 -13.85
C LYS A 38 -8.75 -8.60 -13.93
N GLY A 39 -8.52 -7.76 -14.94
CA GLY A 39 -9.27 -6.52 -15.14
C GLY A 39 -9.13 -5.54 -13.97
N VAL A 40 -7.92 -5.39 -13.41
CA VAL A 40 -7.60 -4.38 -12.40
C VAL A 40 -7.18 -3.09 -13.10
N ASP A 41 -7.75 -1.96 -12.70
CA ASP A 41 -7.54 -0.65 -13.33
C ASP A 41 -6.56 0.24 -12.56
N TRP A 42 -6.44 0.03 -11.25
CA TRP A 42 -5.80 0.99 -10.36
C TRP A 42 -5.21 0.33 -9.13
N ILE A 43 -3.92 0.53 -8.89
CA ILE A 43 -3.22 -0.06 -7.75
C ILE A 43 -2.33 0.95 -7.01
N ALA A 44 -1.74 0.53 -5.90
CA ALA A 44 -0.55 1.15 -5.30
C ALA A 44 0.53 0.10 -5.06
N ILE A 45 1.79 0.43 -5.31
CA ILE A 45 2.94 -0.41 -4.89
C ILE A 45 3.37 0.08 -3.52
N THR A 46 3.38 -0.80 -2.52
CA THR A 46 3.57 -0.47 -1.11
C THR A 46 4.64 -1.35 -0.49
N ASP A 47 5.84 -1.31 -1.06
CA ASP A 47 6.95 -2.11 -0.54
C ASP A 47 7.30 -1.74 0.90
N HIS A 48 7.83 -2.71 1.66
CA HIS A 48 8.27 -2.46 3.03
C HIS A 48 9.36 -1.39 3.06
N ASN A 49 9.12 -0.33 3.82
CA ASN A 49 10.05 0.77 4.12
C ASN A 49 10.72 1.43 2.89
N SER A 50 10.18 1.22 1.68
CA SER A 50 10.78 1.72 0.45
C SER A 50 9.74 2.00 -0.64
N THR A 51 10.02 2.98 -1.51
CA THR A 51 9.20 3.28 -2.70
C THR A 51 9.94 3.05 -4.01
N MET A 52 11.16 2.52 -3.95
CA MET A 52 12.12 2.64 -5.04
C MET A 52 11.74 1.87 -6.32
N ASN A 53 10.85 0.86 -6.22
CA ASN A 53 10.28 0.20 -7.40
C ASN A 53 8.99 0.87 -7.92
N ALA A 54 8.38 1.82 -7.20
CA ALA A 54 7.13 2.45 -7.61
C ALA A 54 7.23 3.15 -8.98
N ARG A 55 8.39 3.73 -9.30
CA ARG A 55 8.66 4.38 -10.59
C ARG A 55 8.58 3.40 -11.76
N SER A 56 9.32 2.28 -11.68
CA SER A 56 9.38 1.29 -12.76
C SER A 56 8.03 0.63 -13.00
N PHE A 57 7.32 0.31 -11.92
CA PHE A 57 5.93 -0.16 -11.99
C PHE A 57 5.00 0.87 -12.63
N GLY A 58 5.07 2.13 -12.19
CA GLY A 58 4.25 3.21 -12.75
C GLY A 58 4.43 3.39 -14.25
N VAL A 59 5.66 3.25 -14.76
CA VAL A 59 5.96 3.32 -16.20
C VAL A 59 5.41 2.09 -16.93
N ARG A 60 5.68 0.87 -16.43
CA ARG A 60 5.29 -0.37 -17.12
C ARG A 60 3.78 -0.59 -17.14
N LEU A 61 3.10 -0.42 -16.01
CA LEU A 61 1.67 -0.69 -15.85
C LEU A 61 0.80 0.32 -16.61
N LYS A 62 1.29 1.55 -16.78
CA LYS A 62 0.63 2.57 -17.62
C LYS A 62 0.46 2.09 -19.06
N ARG A 63 1.36 1.24 -19.58
CA ARG A 63 1.26 0.66 -20.94
C ARG A 63 0.04 -0.26 -21.09
N GLU A 64 -0.39 -0.90 -20.01
CA GLU A 64 -1.60 -1.73 -19.95
C GLU A 64 -2.85 -0.94 -19.52
N GLY A 65 -2.74 0.39 -19.41
CA GLY A 65 -3.84 1.24 -18.96
C GLY A 65 -4.09 1.20 -17.45
N ILE A 66 -3.22 0.56 -16.65
CA ILE A 66 -3.33 0.46 -15.20
C ILE A 66 -2.65 1.66 -14.55
N ARG A 67 -3.35 2.34 -13.64
CA ARG A 67 -2.78 3.47 -12.88
C ARG A 67 -2.09 2.95 -11.62
N VAL A 68 -0.94 3.52 -11.27
CA VAL A 68 -0.22 3.24 -10.03
C VAL A 68 -0.18 4.50 -9.17
N ILE A 69 -0.55 4.37 -7.89
CA ILE A 69 -0.27 5.35 -6.83
C ILE A 69 1.09 5.00 -6.23
N PRO A 70 2.03 5.95 -6.09
CA PRO A 70 3.24 5.73 -5.30
C PRO A 70 2.84 5.49 -3.84
N GLY A 71 3.17 4.31 -3.31
CA GLY A 71 2.86 3.92 -1.95
C GLY A 71 4.10 3.38 -1.22
N ILE A 72 3.95 3.18 0.08
CA ILE A 72 4.93 2.54 0.97
C ILE A 72 4.18 1.83 2.09
N GLU A 73 4.71 0.72 2.59
CA GLU A 73 4.27 0.16 3.87
C GLU A 73 5.41 0.31 4.89
N VAL A 74 5.23 1.17 5.88
CA VAL A 74 6.23 1.43 6.91
C VAL A 74 6.01 0.48 8.08
N HIS A 75 7.05 -0.27 8.45
CA HIS A 75 7.08 -1.09 9.66
C HIS A 75 7.58 -0.23 10.83
N SER A 76 6.70 0.14 11.76
CA SER A 76 7.07 0.96 12.93
C SER A 76 7.75 0.15 14.05
N SER A 77 8.38 0.82 15.00
CA SER A 77 9.00 0.19 16.18
C SER A 77 8.01 -0.45 17.16
N ASP A 78 6.70 -0.25 16.97
CA ASP A 78 5.65 -0.91 17.74
C ASP A 78 5.16 -2.20 17.05
N ASP A 79 5.87 -2.67 16.02
CA ASP A 79 5.49 -3.76 15.11
C ASP A 79 4.14 -3.53 14.40
N VAL A 80 3.72 -2.27 14.28
CA VAL A 80 2.53 -1.86 13.52
C VAL A 80 2.94 -1.40 12.12
N HIS A 81 2.27 -1.94 11.11
CA HIS A 81 2.42 -1.49 9.73
C HIS A 81 1.50 -0.31 9.40
N VAL A 82 2.05 0.68 8.71
CA VAL A 82 1.33 1.89 8.28
C VAL A 82 1.59 2.14 6.80
N LEU A 83 0.53 2.16 6.02
CA LEU A 83 0.57 2.51 4.60
C LEU A 83 0.65 4.02 4.43
N GLY A 84 1.48 4.45 3.48
CA GLY A 84 1.57 5.83 3.03
C GLY A 84 1.29 5.93 1.53
N TYR A 85 0.37 6.82 1.13
CA TYR A 85 0.06 7.08 -0.27
C TYR A 85 0.38 8.52 -0.66
N PHE A 86 1.19 8.69 -1.70
CA PHE A 86 1.68 10.01 -2.13
C PHE A 86 0.96 10.52 -3.37
N PHE A 87 0.80 11.84 -3.47
CA PHE A 87 0.16 12.48 -4.63
C PHE A 87 1.03 12.46 -5.88
N ASP A 88 2.35 12.39 -5.70
CA ASP A 88 3.34 12.31 -6.75
C ASP A 88 4.53 11.44 -6.30
N LEU A 89 5.31 11.03 -7.30
CA LEU A 89 6.40 10.09 -7.11
C LEU A 89 7.65 10.73 -6.47
N ASP A 90 7.87 12.02 -6.71
CA ASP A 90 9.06 12.71 -6.21
C ASP A 90 8.94 12.93 -4.68
N SER A 91 7.73 13.21 -4.19
CA SER A 91 7.39 13.23 -2.76
C SER A 91 7.59 11.85 -2.11
N ALA A 92 7.16 10.78 -2.79
CA ALA A 92 7.33 9.40 -2.30
C ALA A 92 8.81 9.01 -2.18
N GLU A 93 9.61 9.29 -3.22
CA GLU A 93 11.05 9.02 -3.24
C GLU A 93 11.80 9.86 -2.20
N SER A 94 11.40 11.12 -2.01
CA SER A 94 11.97 11.99 -0.98
C SER A 94 11.69 11.47 0.43
N PHE A 95 10.45 11.03 0.70
CA PHE A 95 10.08 10.40 1.96
C PHE A 95 10.87 9.09 2.18
N SER A 96 10.96 8.24 1.16
CA SER A 96 11.69 6.98 1.19
C SER A 96 13.17 7.20 1.52
N GLY A 97 13.82 8.19 0.90
CA GLY A 97 15.21 8.53 1.18
C GLY A 97 15.44 9.11 2.59
N TRP A 98 14.45 9.77 3.16
CA TRP A 98 14.48 10.19 4.57
C TRP A 98 14.27 9.01 5.51
N LEU A 99 13.27 8.16 5.25
CA LEU A 99 12.92 7.00 6.07
C LEU A 99 14.07 5.98 6.09
N TYR A 100 14.77 5.79 4.97
CA TYR A 100 15.91 4.88 4.86
C TYR A 100 17.01 5.14 5.91
N LYS A 101 17.15 6.40 6.35
CA LYS A 101 18.09 6.81 7.42
C LYS A 101 17.63 6.40 8.83
N LYS A 102 16.38 5.96 8.96
CA LYS A 102 15.75 5.48 10.20
C LYS A 102 15.68 3.95 10.26
N ILE A 103 16.03 3.27 9.17
CA ILE A 103 16.15 1.81 9.11
C ILE A 103 17.49 1.42 9.75
N PRO A 104 17.51 0.53 10.76
CA PRO A 104 18.75 0.00 11.32
C PRO A 104 19.63 -0.67 10.25
N ASP A 105 20.95 -0.55 10.40
CA ASP A 105 21.92 -1.17 9.50
C ASP A 105 22.08 -2.66 9.82
N VAL A 106 21.09 -3.45 9.39
CA VAL A 106 21.04 -4.91 9.52
C VAL A 106 20.99 -5.53 8.13
N SER A 107 21.96 -6.39 7.84
CA SER A 107 21.96 -7.27 6.66
C SER A 107 21.61 -8.69 7.09
N VAL A 108 20.85 -9.40 6.25
CA VAL A 108 20.42 -10.78 6.50
C VAL A 108 20.79 -11.68 5.32
N ASP A 109 20.79 -12.99 5.55
CA ASP A 109 21.00 -13.96 4.46
C ASP A 109 19.76 -14.00 3.54
N PRO A 110 19.86 -13.57 2.26
CA PRO A 110 18.72 -13.53 1.35
C PRO A 110 18.14 -14.91 1.04
N GLU A 111 18.89 -16.00 1.22
CA GLU A 111 18.36 -17.36 1.06
C GLU A 111 17.37 -17.74 2.18
N VAL A 112 17.45 -17.05 3.33
CA VAL A 112 16.58 -17.28 4.49
C VAL A 112 15.46 -16.24 4.56
N PHE A 113 15.81 -14.97 4.32
CA PHE A 113 14.90 -13.84 4.53
C PHE A 113 14.34 -13.24 3.24
N GLY A 114 14.74 -13.78 2.09
CA GLY A 114 14.29 -13.36 0.76
C GLY A 114 15.15 -12.27 0.14
N TYR A 115 15.15 -12.25 -1.19
CA TYR A 115 15.86 -11.26 -1.99
C TYR A 115 15.05 -9.95 -2.08
N GLN A 116 15.75 -8.82 -2.05
CA GLN A 116 15.17 -7.48 -2.12
C GLN A 116 15.72 -6.78 -3.36
N ILE A 117 14.94 -6.77 -4.43
CA ILE A 117 15.45 -6.53 -5.78
C ILE A 117 14.94 -5.20 -6.34
N TYR A 118 15.89 -4.39 -6.82
CA TYR A 118 15.62 -3.24 -7.66
C TYR A 118 15.45 -3.69 -9.12
N VAL A 119 14.38 -3.24 -9.77
CA VAL A 119 14.10 -3.54 -11.18
C VAL A 119 13.65 -2.31 -11.94
N ASN A 120 14.00 -2.24 -13.22
CA ASN A 120 13.43 -1.25 -14.15
C ASN A 120 12.12 -1.74 -14.78
N GLU A 121 11.51 -0.90 -15.59
CA GLU A 121 10.19 -1.14 -16.20
C GLU A 121 10.18 -2.25 -17.26
N GLU A 122 11.35 -2.76 -17.68
CA GLU A 122 11.54 -3.90 -18.57
C GLU A 122 11.86 -5.21 -17.81
N ASP A 123 11.63 -5.26 -16.50
CA ASP A 123 11.97 -6.38 -15.61
C ASP A 123 13.49 -6.67 -15.53
N GLN A 124 14.32 -5.70 -15.90
CA GLN A 124 15.77 -5.85 -15.77
C GLN A 124 16.19 -5.55 -14.33
N PHE A 125 16.96 -6.48 -13.77
CA PHE A 125 17.63 -6.31 -12.49
C PHE A 125 18.59 -5.11 -12.53
N THR A 126 18.44 -4.19 -11.58
CA THR A 126 19.30 -3.00 -11.45
C THR A 126 20.11 -2.95 -10.16
N GLY A 127 19.79 -3.79 -9.17
CA GLY A 127 20.53 -3.89 -7.91
C GLY A 127 19.83 -4.72 -6.83
N ILE A 128 20.51 -4.90 -5.70
CA ILE A 128 19.97 -5.51 -4.47
C ILE A 128 19.98 -4.47 -3.36
N GLU A 129 18.94 -4.48 -2.53
CA GLU A 129 18.95 -3.78 -1.25
C GLU A 129 19.61 -4.63 -0.16
N GLU A 130 20.68 -4.09 0.42
CA GLU A 130 21.50 -4.77 1.43
C GLU A 130 20.92 -4.64 2.85
N LYS A 131 20.25 -3.51 3.17
CA LYS A 131 19.53 -3.38 4.44
C LYS A 131 18.28 -4.23 4.38
N TRP A 132 18.00 -4.99 5.43
CA TRP A 132 16.77 -5.76 5.51
C TRP A 132 15.58 -4.81 5.70
N LEU A 133 14.74 -4.65 4.68
CA LEU A 133 13.59 -3.76 4.69
C LEU A 133 12.40 -4.31 5.49
N GLY A 134 12.38 -5.61 5.79
CA GLY A 134 11.31 -6.24 6.59
C GLY A 134 11.37 -5.92 8.09
N GLN A 135 12.40 -5.21 8.54
CA GLN A 135 12.58 -4.83 9.95
C GLN A 135 11.88 -3.50 10.29
N PRO A 136 11.62 -3.23 11.58
CA PRO A 136 11.04 -1.95 11.98
C PRO A 136 12.02 -0.79 11.81
N VAL A 137 11.49 0.39 11.47
CA VAL A 137 12.23 1.66 11.57
C VAL A 137 12.32 2.13 13.02
N SER A 138 13.24 3.07 13.30
CA SER A 138 13.42 3.64 14.63
C SER A 138 12.30 4.59 15.11
N LEU A 139 11.13 4.56 14.46
CA LEU A 139 10.00 5.45 14.70
C LEU A 139 8.81 4.61 15.18
N ASN A 140 8.13 5.08 16.23
CA ASN A 140 6.89 4.47 16.67
C ASN A 140 5.72 4.80 15.72
N THR A 141 4.59 4.13 15.92
CA THR A 141 3.42 4.23 15.04
C THR A 141 2.92 5.67 14.87
N SER A 142 2.84 6.44 15.96
CA SER A 142 2.40 7.84 15.89
C SER A 142 3.39 8.70 15.09
N GLN A 143 4.68 8.51 15.32
CA GLN A 143 5.74 9.23 14.60
C GLN A 143 5.75 8.91 13.11
N VAL A 144 5.46 7.66 12.74
CA VAL A 144 5.32 7.26 11.33
C VAL A 144 4.12 7.98 10.69
N ILE A 145 2.97 8.00 11.35
CA ILE A 145 1.76 8.67 10.85
C ILE A 145 1.99 10.18 10.71
N ASP A 146 2.60 10.81 11.71
CA ASP A 146 2.92 12.24 11.67
C ASP A 146 3.90 12.54 10.53
N ALA A 147 4.94 11.73 10.35
CA ALA A 147 5.90 11.90 9.26
C ALA A 147 5.26 11.75 7.86
N LEU A 148 4.34 10.80 7.68
CA LEU A 148 3.59 10.64 6.43
C LEU A 148 2.72 11.87 6.15
N LYS A 149 2.02 12.39 7.16
CA LYS A 149 1.20 13.60 7.02
C LYS A 149 2.04 14.84 6.72
N ASP A 150 3.17 15.00 7.39
CA ASP A 150 4.12 16.11 7.16
C ASP A 150 4.68 16.07 5.74
N ALA A 151 4.82 14.88 5.16
CA ALA A 151 5.17 14.68 3.75
C ALA A 151 3.99 14.87 2.78
N GLY A 152 2.80 15.23 3.27
CA GLY A 152 1.59 15.40 2.48
C GLY A 152 0.98 14.09 1.96
N ALA A 153 1.35 12.95 2.54
CA ALA A 153 0.80 11.64 2.18
C ALA A 153 -0.47 11.32 2.96
N LEU A 154 -1.31 10.45 2.41
CA LEU A 154 -2.37 9.80 3.18
C LEU A 154 -1.75 8.66 4.00
N ALA A 155 -1.95 8.70 5.31
CA ALA A 155 -1.60 7.59 6.20
C ALA A 155 -2.81 6.68 6.42
N VAL A 156 -2.59 5.36 6.39
CA VAL A 156 -3.61 4.34 6.64
C VAL A 156 -2.98 3.24 7.50
N TYR A 157 -3.60 2.83 8.60
CA TYR A 157 -3.18 1.64 9.33
C TYR A 157 -3.37 0.41 8.46
N ALA A 158 -2.30 -0.32 8.17
CA ALA A 158 -2.36 -1.53 7.36
C ALA A 158 -3.06 -2.65 8.13
N HIS A 159 -3.81 -3.49 7.40
CA HIS A 159 -4.41 -4.75 7.85
C HIS A 159 -4.61 -4.85 9.37
N ILE A 160 -5.46 -3.98 9.93
CA ILE A 160 -5.49 -3.66 11.37
C ILE A 160 -5.72 -4.87 12.28
N ASP A 161 -6.27 -5.94 11.71
CA ASP A 161 -6.68 -7.19 12.31
C ASP A 161 -5.79 -8.40 11.93
N ARG A 162 -4.60 -8.16 11.35
CA ARG A 162 -3.48 -9.12 11.20
C ARG A 162 -2.43 -8.93 12.31
N SER A 163 -1.41 -9.79 12.33
CA SER A 163 -0.38 -9.77 13.37
C SER A 163 0.39 -8.47 13.47
N MET A 164 0.68 -7.79 12.35
CA MET A 164 1.31 -6.45 12.35
C MET A 164 0.28 -5.31 12.30
N GLY A 165 -0.98 -5.64 12.55
CA GLY A 165 -2.07 -4.68 12.65
C GLY A 165 -2.15 -4.06 14.03
N VAL A 166 -2.53 -2.79 14.08
CA VAL A 166 -2.65 -2.00 15.31
C VAL A 166 -3.59 -2.62 16.36
N VAL A 167 -4.66 -3.33 15.96
CA VAL A 167 -5.56 -3.99 16.92
C VAL A 167 -4.86 -5.17 17.60
N TYR A 168 -4.04 -5.91 16.85
CA TYR A 168 -3.29 -7.04 17.40
C TYR A 168 -2.17 -6.57 18.32
N GLN A 169 -1.40 -5.57 17.89
CA GLN A 169 -0.22 -5.09 18.62
C GLN A 169 -0.58 -4.22 19.84
N LEU A 170 -1.55 -3.31 19.69
CA LEU A 170 -1.87 -2.28 20.70
C LEU A 170 -3.22 -2.52 21.40
N GLY A 171 -3.91 -3.62 21.07
CA GLY A 171 -5.17 -4.02 21.71
C GLY A 171 -6.41 -3.25 21.23
N GLY A 172 -6.26 -2.38 20.24
CA GLY A 172 -7.35 -1.59 19.66
C GLY A 172 -6.84 -0.30 19.04
N LEU A 173 -7.76 0.46 18.45
CA LEU A 173 -7.42 1.70 17.76
C LEU A 173 -7.36 2.93 18.73
N GLY A 174 -7.94 2.84 19.94
CA GLY A 174 -8.18 3.99 20.85
C GLY A 174 -9.61 4.54 20.77
N GLU A 175 -10.04 5.43 21.69
CA GLU A 175 -11.46 5.86 21.78
C GLU A 175 -11.79 7.21 21.11
N ASP A 176 -10.83 8.12 20.86
CA ASP A 176 -11.16 9.56 20.70
C ASP A 176 -10.84 10.25 19.36
N SER A 177 -10.16 9.60 18.41
CA SER A 177 -10.05 9.99 16.98
C SER A 177 -8.85 9.29 16.39
N PHE A 178 -9.03 8.63 15.26
CA PHE A 178 -7.92 7.95 14.60
C PHE A 178 -7.16 8.94 13.74
N PRO A 179 -5.84 9.05 13.91
CA PRO A 179 -5.05 9.98 13.13
C PRO A 179 -4.95 9.55 11.66
N ALA A 180 -5.40 8.35 11.29
CA ALA A 180 -5.27 7.77 9.96
C ALA A 180 -6.51 6.94 9.61
N ASP A 181 -6.67 6.65 8.32
CA ASP A 181 -7.65 5.69 7.84
C ASP A 181 -7.25 4.26 8.28
N ILE A 182 -8.10 3.27 8.03
CA ILE A 182 -7.84 1.88 8.40
C ILE A 182 -8.05 0.93 7.22
N GLU A 183 -7.18 -0.06 7.10
CA GLU A 183 -7.38 -1.22 6.22
C GLU A 183 -7.83 -2.42 7.04
N VAL A 184 -9.01 -2.96 6.71
CA VAL A 184 -9.54 -4.19 7.34
C VAL A 184 -9.21 -5.37 6.45
N ALA A 185 -8.49 -6.36 6.98
CA ALA A 185 -8.10 -7.54 6.21
C ALA A 185 -9.19 -8.61 6.14
N PHE A 186 -9.98 -8.79 7.21
CA PHE A 186 -10.96 -9.89 7.27
C PHE A 186 -12.41 -9.41 7.26
N GLU A 187 -13.23 -10.00 6.38
CA GLU A 187 -14.66 -9.69 6.26
C GLU A 187 -15.41 -9.77 7.60
N ARG A 188 -15.10 -10.79 8.40
CA ARG A 188 -15.71 -10.99 9.73
C ARG A 188 -15.56 -9.79 10.68
N ASN A 189 -14.56 -8.95 10.46
CA ASN A 189 -14.27 -7.78 11.29
C ASN A 189 -14.82 -6.48 10.67
N TYR A 190 -15.25 -6.49 9.41
CA TYR A 190 -15.70 -5.29 8.71
C TYR A 190 -16.83 -4.56 9.41
N GLU A 191 -17.85 -5.29 9.89
CA GLU A 191 -19.00 -4.68 10.57
C GLU A 191 -18.64 -3.95 11.87
N THR A 192 -17.52 -4.32 12.50
CA THR A 192 -17.02 -3.61 13.71
C THR A 192 -16.52 -2.21 13.35
N TYR A 193 -16.03 -2.04 12.13
CA TYR A 193 -15.34 -0.84 11.66
C TYR A 193 -16.11 -0.10 10.56
N SER A 194 -17.31 -0.54 10.18
CA SER A 194 -18.05 -0.03 9.02
C SER A 194 -18.74 1.33 9.24
N ASP A 195 -18.71 1.87 10.47
CA ASP A 195 -19.27 3.19 10.76
C ASP A 195 -18.42 4.31 10.14
N CYS A 196 -18.88 4.84 9.00
CA CYS A 196 -18.22 5.92 8.26
C CYS A 196 -18.09 7.24 9.03
N ARG A 197 -18.77 7.38 10.18
CA ARG A 197 -18.59 8.54 11.09
C ARG A 197 -17.35 8.41 11.97
N ARG A 198 -16.82 7.19 12.08
CA ARG A 198 -15.68 6.85 12.94
C ARG A 198 -14.46 6.44 12.12
N TYR A 199 -14.67 5.71 11.03
CA TYR A 199 -13.58 5.11 10.25
C TYR A 199 -13.78 5.28 8.75
N PHE A 200 -12.67 5.59 8.08
CA PHE A 200 -12.58 5.45 6.64
C PHE A 200 -11.90 4.11 6.32
N VAL A 201 -12.73 3.13 5.93
CA VAL A 201 -12.30 1.76 5.72
C VAL A 201 -11.81 1.52 4.30
N TRP A 202 -10.63 0.92 4.21
CA TRP A 202 -9.96 0.36 3.06
C TRP A 202 -9.96 -1.19 3.16
N HIS A 203 -9.75 -1.84 2.02
CA HIS A 203 -9.46 -3.27 1.95
C HIS A 203 -8.52 -3.49 0.75
N SER A 204 -7.53 -4.35 0.90
CA SER A 204 -6.59 -4.70 -0.17
C SER A 204 -6.05 -6.11 0.05
N SER A 205 -5.42 -6.67 -0.98
CA SER A 205 -5.02 -8.08 -0.96
C SER A 205 -3.81 -8.36 -0.06
N ASP A 206 -2.94 -7.36 0.15
CA ASP A 206 -1.62 -7.54 0.76
C ASP A 206 -0.83 -8.61 -0.01
N SER A 207 -0.84 -8.48 -1.35
CA SER A 207 -0.31 -9.50 -2.26
C SER A 207 1.20 -9.48 -2.33
N HIS A 208 1.77 -10.64 -2.03
CA HIS A 208 3.21 -10.94 -2.09
C HIS A 208 3.58 -11.88 -3.25
N SER A 209 2.61 -12.33 -4.05
CA SER A 209 2.83 -13.31 -5.13
C SER A 209 1.94 -13.01 -6.33
N PRO A 210 2.41 -13.24 -7.57
CA PRO A 210 1.61 -12.95 -8.76
C PRO A 210 0.27 -13.71 -8.82
N ASN A 211 0.14 -14.81 -8.08
CA ASN A 211 -1.07 -15.63 -8.04
C ASN A 211 -2.17 -15.01 -7.17
N THR A 212 -1.81 -14.23 -6.15
CA THR A 212 -2.77 -13.63 -5.21
C THR A 212 -3.23 -12.25 -5.62
N LEU A 213 -2.56 -11.59 -6.57
CA LEU A 213 -3.00 -10.33 -7.18
C LEU A 213 -4.46 -10.45 -7.64
N ALA A 214 -5.34 -9.58 -7.19
CA ALA A 214 -6.75 -9.56 -7.57
C ALA A 214 -7.37 -8.20 -7.21
N PRO A 215 -8.48 -7.79 -7.83
CA PRO A 215 -9.19 -6.61 -7.37
C PRO A 215 -9.76 -6.87 -5.96
N ALA A 216 -9.47 -5.98 -5.02
CA ALA A 216 -9.95 -6.02 -3.64
C ALA A 216 -11.04 -4.96 -3.38
N MET A 217 -11.10 -3.91 -4.21
CA MET A 217 -12.13 -2.88 -4.12
C MET A 217 -12.65 -2.47 -5.48
N LYS A 218 -13.86 -1.91 -5.50
CA LYS A 218 -14.38 -1.09 -6.58
C LYS A 218 -14.49 0.35 -6.11
N ILE A 219 -13.96 1.28 -6.88
CA ILE A 219 -14.01 2.72 -6.58
C ILE A 219 -14.74 3.42 -7.71
N ARG A 220 -15.78 4.20 -7.37
CA ARG A 220 -16.49 5.03 -8.34
C ARG A 220 -16.07 6.48 -8.20
N CYS A 221 -15.30 6.98 -9.17
CA CYS A 221 -14.82 8.36 -9.16
C CYS A 221 -14.62 8.93 -10.58
N GLU A 222 -14.39 10.23 -10.66
CA GLU A 222 -14.25 10.95 -11.93
C GLU A 222 -12.92 10.70 -12.63
N SER A 223 -11.85 10.43 -11.85
CA SER A 223 -10.50 10.22 -12.37
C SER A 223 -9.64 9.45 -11.39
N ARG A 224 -8.69 8.65 -11.89
CA ARG A 224 -7.75 7.84 -11.11
C ARG A 224 -6.60 8.67 -10.51
N THR A 225 -6.94 9.52 -9.55
CA THR A 225 -6.01 10.37 -8.78
C THR A 225 -6.21 10.12 -7.28
N LEU A 226 -5.15 10.19 -6.46
CA LEU A 226 -5.25 9.97 -5.02
C LEU A 226 -6.32 10.85 -4.35
N GLN A 227 -6.43 12.13 -4.72
CA GLN A 227 -7.48 13.02 -4.23
C GLN A 227 -8.89 12.45 -4.42
N LYS A 228 -9.16 11.86 -5.59
CA LYS A 228 -10.47 11.28 -5.93
C LYS A 228 -10.70 9.93 -5.28
N LEU A 229 -9.63 9.19 -5.01
CA LEU A 229 -9.69 7.98 -4.19
C LEU A 229 -10.12 8.33 -2.77
N ILE A 230 -9.43 9.30 -2.14
CA ILE A 230 -9.73 9.80 -0.80
C ILE A 230 -11.19 10.25 -0.72
N GLU A 231 -11.63 11.12 -1.64
CA GLU A 231 -13.04 11.55 -1.69
C GLU A 231 -14.04 10.40 -1.83
N ALA A 232 -13.69 9.33 -2.58
CA ALA A 232 -14.56 8.17 -2.72
C ALA A 232 -14.57 7.30 -1.45
N VAL A 233 -13.41 7.06 -0.83
CA VAL A 233 -13.29 6.25 0.38
C VAL A 233 -13.87 6.94 1.60
N HIS A 234 -13.74 8.26 1.68
CA HIS A 234 -14.25 9.09 2.78
C HIS A 234 -15.74 9.42 2.64
N SER A 235 -16.35 9.04 1.51
CA SER A 235 -17.78 9.20 1.31
C SER A 235 -18.56 8.17 2.14
N CYS A 236 -19.62 8.62 2.81
CA CYS A 236 -20.63 7.71 3.38
C CYS A 236 -21.60 7.14 2.32
N ASP A 237 -21.51 7.59 1.07
CA ASP A 237 -22.23 6.99 -0.05
C ASP A 237 -21.62 5.63 -0.42
N ARG A 238 -22.33 4.55 -0.10
CA ARG A 238 -21.92 3.17 -0.38
C ARG A 238 -21.81 2.85 -1.87
N GLU A 239 -22.34 3.69 -2.76
CA GLU A 239 -22.10 3.52 -4.20
C GLU A 239 -20.69 3.96 -4.59
N ARG A 240 -20.02 4.84 -3.83
CA ARG A 240 -18.68 5.36 -4.15
C ARG A 240 -17.57 4.34 -3.95
N LYS A 241 -17.77 3.36 -3.06
CA LYS A 241 -16.83 2.26 -2.83
C LYS A 241 -17.54 0.96 -2.49
N THR A 242 -17.02 -0.14 -3.01
CA THR A 242 -17.45 -1.51 -2.68
C THR A 242 -16.21 -2.34 -2.37
N ILE A 243 -16.25 -3.13 -1.29
CA ILE A 243 -15.19 -4.11 -0.99
C ILE A 243 -15.50 -5.41 -1.72
N ILE A 244 -14.48 -6.05 -2.28
CA ILE A 244 -14.53 -7.36 -2.90
C ILE A 244 -13.78 -8.32 -1.97
N TRP A 245 -14.51 -9.16 -1.25
CA TRP A 245 -13.90 -10.20 -0.44
C TRP A 245 -13.47 -11.38 -1.31
N GLY A 246 -12.26 -11.88 -1.07
CA GLY A 246 -11.65 -13.03 -1.76
C GLY A 246 -11.76 -14.34 -1.00
#